data_AF-A0A1Q6STA0-F1
#
_entry.id   AF-A0A1Q6STA0-F1
#
_cell.length_a   1.000
_cell.length_b   1.000
_cell.length_c   1.000
_cell.angle_alpha   90.00
_cell.angle_beta   90.00
_cell.angle_gamma   90.00
#
_symmetry.space_group_name_H-M   'P 1'
#
loop_
_entity.id
_entity.type
_entity.pdbx_description
1 polymer ?
#
loop_
_entity_poly.entity_id
_entity_poly.type
_entity_poly.pdbx_seq_one_letter_code
_entity_poly.pdbx_strand_id
1 'polypeptide(L)'
;MIEEGSSGIAENTYEVSYADGVEISRELVSSVTVSEPVRRVELVGTKQYPSTEPTGSFMWPLSGSFIVYSSYGVRTGVGVGNFHTGADLSGCKIGDEVIAADGGVVTFSGDGGTYGILVMILHEDGVETYYAHMRVATVKEGERVYKGQKVGEVGVTGVTTGPHLHFEVRIDGNPVNPVNYLPKKRR
;
A
#
# COMPACT_ATOMS: atom_id res chain seq x y z
N MET A 1 28.99 7.81 15.51
CA MET A 1 28.92 9.28 15.71
C MET A 1 28.15 9.84 14.53
N ILE A 2 27.18 10.72 14.76
CA ILE A 2 26.49 11.44 13.68
C ILE A 2 27.46 12.49 13.13
N GLU A 3 27.61 12.56 11.81
CA GLU A 3 28.40 13.61 11.16
C GLU A 3 27.42 14.60 10.54
N GLU A 4 27.38 15.82 11.08
CA GLU A 4 26.61 16.91 10.50
C GLU A 4 27.25 17.31 9.17
N GLY A 5 26.45 17.26 8.10
CA GLY A 5 26.91 17.69 6.78
C GLY A 5 27.12 19.20 6.71
N SER A 6 28.04 19.64 5.86
CA SER A 6 28.34 21.04 5.59
C SER A 6 28.27 21.34 4.09
N SER A 7 27.80 22.54 3.74
CA SER A 7 27.76 22.99 2.35
C SER A 7 29.18 23.20 1.81
N GLY A 8 29.43 22.76 0.57
CA GLY A 8 30.67 23.03 -0.14
C GLY A 8 30.74 24.47 -0.63
N ILE A 9 31.95 24.96 -0.88
CA ILE A 9 32.20 26.30 -1.40
C ILE A 9 32.77 26.17 -2.82
N ALA A 10 32.18 26.89 -3.77
CA ALA A 10 32.71 27.03 -5.12
C ALA A 10 33.01 28.51 -5.39
N GLU A 11 34.16 28.77 -6.00
CA GLU A 11 34.53 30.08 -6.51
C GLU A 11 34.27 30.11 -8.01
N ASN A 12 33.42 31.04 -8.46
CA ASN A 12 32.97 31.14 -9.83
C ASN A 12 33.46 32.44 -10.45
N THR A 13 34.19 32.34 -11.56
CA THR A 13 34.61 33.49 -12.37
C THR A 13 33.67 33.63 -13.55
N TYR A 14 33.12 34.82 -13.73
CA TYR A 14 32.23 35.13 -14.84
C TYR A 14 32.86 36.17 -15.75
N GLU A 15 32.66 36.00 -17.05
CA GLU A 15 32.83 37.06 -18.03
C GLU A 15 31.49 37.76 -18.19
N VAL A 16 31.49 39.07 -18.00
CA VAL A 16 30.28 39.89 -18.03
C VAL A 16 30.42 40.94 -19.12
N SER A 17 29.49 40.95 -20.08
CA SER A 17 29.47 41.93 -21.17
C SER A 17 28.44 43.01 -20.90
N TYR A 18 28.78 44.26 -21.22
CA TYR A 18 27.93 45.43 -21.04
C TYR A 18 27.77 46.19 -22.37
N ALA A 19 26.59 46.75 -22.62
CA ALA A 19 26.34 47.74 -23.67
C ALA A 19 25.64 48.95 -23.05
N ASP A 20 26.17 50.16 -23.29
CA ASP A 20 25.64 51.43 -22.76
C ASP A 20 25.42 51.43 -21.23
N GLY A 21 26.29 50.73 -20.49
CA GLY A 21 26.22 50.61 -19.04
C GLY A 21 25.23 49.56 -18.53
N VAL A 22 24.55 48.83 -19.41
CA VAL A 22 23.62 47.75 -19.06
C VAL A 22 24.28 46.38 -19.32
N GLU A 23 24.20 45.48 -18.33
CA GLU A 23 24.70 44.10 -18.46
C GLU A 23 23.86 43.35 -19.49
N ILE A 24 24.49 42.87 -20.57
CA ILE A 24 23.82 42.15 -21.66
C ILE A 24 24.03 40.64 -21.59
N SER A 25 25.11 40.16 -20.96
CA SER A 25 25.36 38.73 -20.76
C SER A 25 26.34 38.46 -19.64
N ARG A 26 26.19 37.30 -19.01
CA ARG A 26 27.09 36.76 -18.00
C ARG A 26 27.35 35.29 -18.30
N GLU A 27 28.58 34.95 -18.66
CA GLU A 27 28.99 33.59 -18.96
C GLU A 27 29.99 33.10 -17.91
N LEU A 28 29.80 31.88 -17.42
CA LEU A 28 30.70 31.29 -16.44
C LEU A 28 31.96 30.82 -17.15
N VAL A 29 33.08 31.48 -16.89
CA VAL A 29 34.38 31.17 -17.53
C VAL A 29 35.06 30.00 -16.82
N SER A 30 34.98 29.97 -15.48
CA SER A 30 35.56 28.90 -14.70
C SER A 30 34.89 28.78 -13.34
N SER A 31 34.74 27.55 -12.87
CA SER A 31 34.31 27.24 -11.52
C SER A 31 35.39 26.38 -10.87
N VAL A 32 35.91 26.82 -9.73
CA VAL A 32 36.85 26.06 -8.93
C VAL A 32 36.14 25.67 -7.63
N THR A 33 35.98 24.37 -7.41
CA THR A 33 35.45 23.85 -6.14
C THR A 33 36.52 23.98 -5.08
N VAL A 34 36.32 24.91 -4.13
CA VAL A 34 37.25 25.22 -3.04
C VAL A 34 37.09 24.22 -1.90
N SER A 35 35.86 23.75 -1.66
CA SER A 35 35.59 22.64 -0.76
C SER A 35 34.40 21.83 -1.23
N GLU A 36 34.52 20.51 -1.15
CA GLU A 36 33.41 19.60 -1.45
C GLU A 36 32.37 19.64 -0.31
N PRO A 37 31.07 19.55 -0.62
CA PRO A 37 30.05 19.41 0.42
C PRO A 37 30.21 18.08 1.16
N VAL A 38 30.25 18.14 2.48
CA VAL A 38 30.22 16.92 3.31
C VAL A 38 28.77 16.50 3.46
N ARG A 39 28.42 15.31 2.95
CA ARG A 39 27.07 14.76 3.08
C ARG A 39 26.81 14.39 4.54
N ARG A 40 25.68 14.83 5.09
CA ARG A 40 25.22 14.38 6.41
C ARG A 40 24.98 12.87 6.36
N VAL A 41 25.64 12.13 7.26
CA VAL A 41 25.38 10.71 7.45
C VAL A 41 24.39 10.56 8.59
N GLU A 42 23.11 10.41 8.25
CA GLU A 42 22.09 9.99 9.21
C GLU A 42 22.09 8.46 9.30
N LEU A 43 22.10 7.91 10.52
CA LEU A 43 21.97 6.47 10.74
C LEU A 43 20.53 6.05 10.42
N VAL A 44 20.25 5.70 9.16
CA VAL A 44 19.01 5.01 8.79
C VAL A 44 19.16 3.55 9.24
N GLY A 45 18.30 3.10 10.16
CA GLY A 45 18.36 1.74 10.69
C GLY A 45 18.37 0.69 9.58
N THR A 46 19.19 -0.35 9.70
CA THR A 46 19.39 -1.42 8.70
C THR A 46 18.21 -2.40 8.55
N LYS A 47 16.99 -2.00 8.95
CA LYS A 47 15.81 -2.83 8.73
C LYS A 47 15.52 -2.78 7.23
N GLN A 48 15.94 -3.82 6.51
CA GLN A 48 15.61 -3.99 5.10
C GLN A 48 14.09 -3.81 4.96
N TYR A 49 13.66 -2.76 4.25
CA TYR A 49 12.24 -2.54 4.03
C TYR A 49 11.72 -3.75 3.25
N PRO A 50 10.66 -4.42 3.73
CA PRO A 50 10.06 -5.52 2.98
C PRO A 50 9.69 -5.02 1.59
N SER A 51 9.98 -5.85 0.59
CA SER A 51 9.69 -5.51 -0.80
C SER A 51 8.20 -5.24 -0.98
N THR A 52 7.87 -4.20 -1.73
CA THR A 52 6.49 -3.92 -2.17
C THR A 52 6.13 -4.68 -3.44
N GLU A 53 7.10 -5.38 -4.03
CA GLU A 53 6.87 -6.30 -5.15
C GLU A 53 6.04 -7.52 -4.68
N PRO A 54 5.06 -7.96 -5.46
CA PRO A 54 4.29 -9.15 -5.13
C PRO A 54 5.18 -10.40 -5.18
N THR A 55 4.91 -11.30 -4.25
CA THR A 55 5.56 -12.61 -4.18
C THR A 55 4.86 -13.66 -5.04
N GLY A 56 3.69 -13.36 -5.62
CA GLY A 56 2.87 -14.30 -6.40
C GLY A 56 2.22 -15.38 -5.53
N SER A 57 2.21 -15.19 -4.22
CA SER A 57 1.57 -16.08 -3.26
C SER A 57 0.85 -15.25 -2.22
N PHE A 58 -0.46 -15.39 -2.07
CA PHE A 58 -1.15 -14.62 -1.04
C PHE A 58 -0.88 -15.17 0.35
N MET A 59 -0.98 -14.30 1.35
CA MET A 59 -1.16 -14.68 2.75
C MET A 59 -2.59 -14.40 3.19
N TRP A 60 -3.00 -15.05 4.28
CA TRP A 60 -4.29 -14.73 4.89
C TRP A 60 -4.31 -13.27 5.37
N PRO A 61 -5.38 -12.51 5.07
CA PRO A 61 -5.46 -11.07 5.35
C PRO A 61 -5.83 -10.75 6.81
N LEU A 62 -6.00 -11.76 7.65
CA LEU A 62 -6.18 -11.66 9.10
C LEU A 62 -5.06 -12.42 9.81
N SER A 63 -4.50 -11.81 10.85
CA SER A 63 -3.58 -12.48 11.75
C SER A 63 -4.36 -13.22 12.86
N GLY A 64 -3.89 -14.40 13.27
CA GLY A 64 -4.49 -15.16 14.38
C GLY A 64 -5.58 -16.16 13.99
N SER A 65 -6.51 -16.41 14.92
CA SER A 65 -7.54 -17.45 14.79
C SER A 65 -8.82 -16.90 14.17
N PHE A 66 -9.04 -17.17 12.90
CA PHE A 66 -10.29 -16.89 12.19
C PHE A 66 -10.81 -18.15 11.51
N ILE A 67 -12.06 -18.17 11.06
CA ILE A 67 -12.65 -19.24 10.25
C ILE A 67 -13.14 -18.65 8.92
N VAL A 68 -13.11 -19.44 7.86
CA VAL A 68 -13.84 -19.10 6.63
C VAL A 68 -15.31 -19.45 6.91
N TYR A 69 -16.12 -18.43 7.18
CA TYR A 69 -17.51 -18.58 7.61
C TYR A 69 -18.46 -18.73 6.43
N SER A 70 -18.26 -17.92 5.39
CA SER A 70 -19.00 -18.05 4.13
C SER A 70 -18.03 -18.09 2.96
N SER A 71 -18.19 -19.09 2.10
CA SER A 71 -17.33 -19.27 0.92
C SER A 71 -17.90 -18.55 -0.28
N TYR A 72 -17.04 -18.28 -1.26
CA TYR A 72 -17.39 -17.77 -2.59
C TYR A 72 -18.41 -18.68 -3.28
N GLY A 73 -19.37 -18.09 -4.01
CA GLY A 73 -20.31 -18.82 -4.87
C GLY A 73 -21.79 -18.57 -4.61
N VAL A 74 -22.65 -19.38 -5.23
CA VAL A 74 -24.11 -19.23 -5.17
C VAL A 74 -24.62 -19.44 -3.74
N ARG A 75 -25.36 -18.46 -3.21
CA ARG A 75 -26.03 -18.53 -1.91
C ARG A 75 -27.50 -18.89 -2.11
N THR A 76 -27.98 -19.94 -1.44
CA THR A 76 -29.42 -20.22 -1.32
C THR A 76 -29.97 -19.51 -0.08
N GLY A 77 -30.45 -18.26 -0.25
CA GLY A 77 -31.19 -17.51 0.77
C GLY A 77 -30.37 -16.62 1.74
N VAL A 78 -30.96 -15.46 2.05
CA VAL A 78 -30.53 -14.31 2.90
C VAL A 78 -29.23 -13.59 2.48
N GLY A 79 -29.41 -12.45 1.79
CA GLY A 79 -28.34 -11.53 1.34
C GLY A 79 -28.75 -10.84 0.03
N VAL A 80 -28.18 -9.66 -0.26
CA VAL A 80 -28.39 -8.98 -1.55
C VAL A 80 -27.64 -9.76 -2.63
N GLY A 81 -28.39 -10.40 -3.54
CA GLY A 81 -27.84 -11.19 -4.63
C GLY A 81 -27.62 -12.66 -4.28
N ASN A 82 -27.89 -13.54 -5.25
CA ASN A 82 -27.75 -14.99 -5.09
C ASN A 82 -26.28 -15.48 -5.21
N PHE A 83 -25.28 -14.59 -5.25
CA PHE A 83 -23.87 -14.93 -5.46
C PHE A 83 -22.95 -14.14 -4.54
N HIS A 84 -22.09 -14.85 -3.80
CA HIS A 84 -21.08 -14.28 -2.91
C HIS A 84 -19.76 -14.14 -3.66
N THR A 85 -19.27 -12.91 -3.81
CA THR A 85 -18.08 -12.57 -4.62
C THR A 85 -16.75 -12.81 -3.91
N GLY A 86 -16.78 -13.14 -2.61
CA GLY A 86 -15.59 -13.30 -1.79
C GLY A 86 -15.66 -14.45 -0.79
N ALA A 87 -14.78 -14.38 0.20
CA ALA A 87 -14.79 -15.22 1.38
C ALA A 87 -14.96 -14.35 2.62
N ASP A 88 -15.90 -14.72 3.49
CA ASP A 88 -16.12 -14.03 4.76
C ASP A 88 -15.27 -14.72 5.83
N LEU A 89 -14.32 -13.99 6.40
CA LEU A 89 -13.44 -14.45 7.46
C LEU A 89 -13.96 -13.94 8.81
N SER A 90 -14.47 -14.87 9.63
CA SER A 90 -15.10 -14.57 10.93
C SER A 90 -14.27 -15.11 12.09
N GLY A 91 -14.68 -14.79 13.33
CA GLY A 91 -13.94 -15.17 14.55
C GLY A 91 -12.89 -14.14 14.97
N CYS A 92 -12.68 -13.11 14.15
CA CYS A 92 -12.02 -11.87 14.51
C CYS A 92 -12.95 -10.95 15.32
N LYS A 93 -12.35 -9.99 16.02
CA LYS A 93 -13.02 -8.93 16.78
C LYS A 93 -12.90 -7.60 16.03
N ILE A 94 -13.82 -6.69 16.32
CA ILE A 94 -13.69 -5.29 15.87
C ILE A 94 -12.35 -4.74 16.36
N GLY A 95 -11.56 -4.18 15.45
CA GLY A 95 -10.22 -3.67 15.76
C GLY A 95 -9.08 -4.64 15.47
N ASP A 96 -9.35 -5.91 15.17
CA ASP A 96 -8.30 -6.84 14.75
C ASP A 96 -7.66 -6.35 13.44
N GLU A 97 -6.35 -6.58 13.30
CA GLU A 97 -5.57 -6.07 12.17
C GLU A 97 -5.95 -6.77 10.87
N VAL A 98 -6.17 -5.96 9.83
CA VAL A 98 -6.29 -6.41 8.44
C VAL A 98 -4.99 -6.09 7.73
N ILE A 99 -4.40 -7.09 7.10
CA ILE A 99 -3.09 -7.00 6.45
C ILE A 99 -3.17 -7.31 4.95
N ALA A 100 -2.31 -6.70 4.15
CA ALA A 100 -2.20 -6.92 2.72
C ALA A 100 -1.80 -8.38 2.43
N ALA A 101 -2.56 -9.04 1.57
CA ALA A 101 -2.34 -10.43 1.18
C ALA A 101 -1.05 -10.62 0.36
N ASP A 102 -0.63 -9.61 -0.40
CA ASP A 102 0.67 -9.51 -1.08
C ASP A 102 1.06 -8.03 -1.30
N GLY A 103 2.27 -7.80 -1.79
CA GLY A 103 2.72 -6.46 -2.19
C GLY A 103 1.98 -5.92 -3.40
N GLY A 104 1.76 -4.60 -3.47
CA GLY A 104 1.02 -3.98 -4.56
C GLY A 104 0.77 -2.49 -4.36
N VAL A 105 -0.07 -1.91 -5.21
CA VAL A 105 -0.49 -0.50 -5.17
C VAL A 105 -1.94 -0.43 -4.73
N VAL A 106 -2.24 0.39 -3.72
CA VAL A 106 -3.61 0.67 -3.30
C VAL A 106 -4.32 1.46 -4.39
N THR A 107 -5.35 0.87 -5.00
CA THR A 107 -6.16 1.51 -6.05
C THR A 107 -7.41 2.18 -5.51
N PHE A 108 -7.80 1.85 -4.27
CA PHE A 108 -8.91 2.52 -3.58
C PHE A 108 -8.76 2.37 -2.06
N SER A 109 -9.13 3.42 -1.32
CA SER A 109 -9.24 3.39 0.14
C SER A 109 -10.31 4.38 0.61
N GLY A 110 -11.45 3.88 1.10
CA GLY A 110 -12.56 4.75 1.48
C GLY A 110 -13.90 4.02 1.63
N ASP A 111 -15.00 4.77 1.53
CA ASP A 111 -16.36 4.22 1.57
C ASP A 111 -16.74 3.58 0.23
N GLY A 112 -16.86 2.24 0.24
CA GLY A 112 -17.27 1.41 -0.90
C GLY A 112 -18.75 1.06 -0.93
N GLY A 113 -19.61 1.81 -0.22
CA GLY A 113 -21.06 1.60 -0.20
C GLY A 113 -21.45 0.31 0.53
N THR A 114 -21.96 -0.70 -0.18
CA THR A 114 -22.35 -1.97 0.45
C THR A 114 -21.16 -2.72 1.05
N TYR A 115 -19.95 -2.49 0.54
CA TYR A 115 -18.71 -3.01 1.12
C TYR A 115 -18.29 -2.31 2.41
N GLY A 116 -18.91 -1.17 2.76
CA GLY A 116 -18.45 -0.33 3.87
C GLY A 116 -17.07 0.25 3.60
N ILE A 117 -16.25 0.42 4.64
CA ILE A 117 -14.85 0.83 4.45
C ILE A 117 -14.11 -0.27 3.73
N LEU A 118 -13.58 0.08 2.56
CA LEU A 118 -12.99 -0.81 1.58
C LEU A 118 -11.58 -0.32 1.24
N VAL A 119 -10.64 -1.26 1.18
CA VAL A 119 -9.35 -1.09 0.52
C VAL A 119 -9.28 -2.04 -0.67
N MET A 120 -8.77 -1.55 -1.80
CA MET A 120 -8.46 -2.36 -2.99
C MET A 120 -6.96 -2.25 -3.28
N ILE A 121 -6.33 -3.37 -3.60
CA ILE A 121 -4.90 -3.43 -3.91
C ILE A 121 -4.72 -4.14 -5.24
N LEU A 122 -4.07 -3.48 -6.20
CA LEU A 122 -3.63 -4.06 -7.46
C LEU A 122 -2.21 -4.60 -7.30
N HIS A 123 -2.05 -5.88 -7.64
CA HIS A 123 -0.78 -6.59 -7.66
C HIS A 123 -0.19 -6.56 -9.08
N GLU A 124 1.13 -6.70 -9.22
CA GLU A 124 1.81 -6.56 -10.53
C GLU A 124 1.48 -7.66 -11.54
N ASP A 125 0.93 -8.78 -11.09
CA ASP A 125 0.40 -9.85 -11.94
C ASP A 125 -1.01 -9.54 -12.49
N GLY A 126 -1.55 -8.34 -12.21
CA GLY A 126 -2.88 -7.91 -12.65
C GLY A 126 -4.02 -8.42 -11.76
N VAL A 127 -3.70 -9.10 -10.66
CA VAL A 127 -4.67 -9.57 -9.68
C VAL A 127 -5.01 -8.44 -8.71
N GLU A 128 -6.28 -8.33 -8.34
CA GLU A 128 -6.74 -7.36 -7.34
C GLU A 128 -7.25 -8.06 -6.09
N THR A 129 -6.96 -7.48 -4.92
CA THR A 129 -7.53 -7.94 -3.64
C THR A 129 -8.37 -6.86 -2.98
N TYR A 130 -9.51 -7.27 -2.41
CA TYR A 130 -10.45 -6.37 -1.75
C TYR A 130 -10.56 -6.73 -0.27
N TYR A 131 -10.60 -5.70 0.58
CA TYR A 131 -10.68 -5.81 2.04
C TYR A 131 -11.86 -4.95 2.52
N ALA A 132 -12.99 -5.57 2.83
CA ALA A 132 -14.26 -4.87 3.09
C ALA A 132 -14.76 -5.01 4.54
N HIS A 133 -15.81 -4.25 4.88
CA HIS A 133 -16.44 -4.16 6.20
C HIS A 133 -15.51 -3.66 7.31
N MET A 134 -14.41 -2.98 6.96
CA MET A 134 -13.45 -2.48 7.92
C MET A 134 -14.05 -1.33 8.75
N ARG A 135 -13.51 -1.06 9.95
CA ARG A 135 -13.88 0.14 10.72
C ARG A 135 -13.03 1.35 10.33
N VAL A 136 -11.83 1.10 9.82
CA VAL A 136 -10.87 2.12 9.42
C VAL A 136 -9.90 1.52 8.39
N ALA A 137 -9.53 2.32 7.40
CA ALA A 137 -8.40 2.05 6.52
C ALA A 137 -7.17 2.81 7.02
N THR A 138 -6.00 2.17 7.01
CA THR A 138 -4.73 2.77 7.47
C THR A 138 -3.81 3.17 6.31
N VAL A 139 -4.25 2.98 5.09
CA VAL A 139 -3.52 3.27 3.84
C VAL A 139 -4.34 4.17 2.93
N LYS A 140 -3.70 4.83 1.96
CA LYS A 140 -4.35 5.73 1.01
C LYS A 140 -4.23 5.25 -0.43
N GLU A 141 -5.13 5.69 -1.31
CA GLU A 141 -5.00 5.47 -2.75
C GLU A 141 -3.66 5.99 -3.28
N GLY A 142 -3.02 5.21 -4.15
CA GLY A 142 -1.69 5.45 -4.69
C GLY A 142 -0.53 4.97 -3.81
N GLU A 143 -0.80 4.53 -2.58
CA GLU A 143 0.22 4.00 -1.68
C GLU A 143 0.70 2.62 -2.12
N ARG A 144 2.03 2.40 -2.13
CA ARG A 144 2.61 1.05 -2.28
C ARG A 144 2.66 0.35 -0.93
N VAL A 145 2.15 -0.87 -0.88
CA VAL A 145 2.16 -1.71 0.31
C VAL A 145 3.00 -2.96 0.11
N TYR A 146 3.56 -3.50 1.18
CA TYR A 146 4.24 -4.79 1.17
C TYR A 146 3.34 -5.90 1.74
N LYS A 147 3.65 -7.16 1.38
CA LYS A 147 2.94 -8.33 1.91
C LYS A 147 2.94 -8.37 3.43
N GLY A 148 1.76 -8.42 4.04
CA GLY A 148 1.59 -8.41 5.49
C GLY A 148 1.61 -7.02 6.13
N GLN A 149 1.70 -5.94 5.35
CA GLN A 149 1.51 -4.58 5.85
C GLN A 149 0.08 -4.39 6.34
N LYS A 150 -0.11 -3.71 7.48
CA LYS A 150 -1.44 -3.33 7.97
C LYS A 150 -2.10 -2.34 7.02
N VAL A 151 -3.30 -2.67 6.57
CA VAL A 151 -4.12 -1.85 5.65
C VAL A 151 -5.42 -1.36 6.27
N GLY A 152 -5.81 -1.93 7.41
CA GLY A 152 -6.99 -1.49 8.14
C GLY A 152 -7.23 -2.29 9.41
N GLU A 153 -8.45 -2.14 9.93
CA GLU A 153 -8.93 -2.92 11.07
C GLU A 153 -10.34 -3.45 10.82
N VAL A 154 -10.59 -4.67 11.28
CA VAL A 154 -11.90 -5.33 11.19
C VAL A 154 -12.97 -4.44 11.81
N GLY A 155 -14.11 -4.36 11.13
CA GLY A 155 -15.25 -3.56 11.56
C GLY A 155 -16.58 -4.24 11.30
N VAL A 156 -17.60 -3.38 11.18
CA VAL A 156 -18.99 -3.74 10.90
C VAL A 156 -19.66 -2.70 9.98
N THR A 157 -18.90 -2.11 9.06
CA THR A 157 -19.42 -1.08 8.15
C THR A 157 -20.01 -1.71 6.89
N GLY A 158 -20.91 -0.98 6.21
CA GLY A 158 -21.61 -1.50 5.02
C GLY A 158 -22.68 -2.54 5.37
N VAL A 159 -22.92 -3.49 4.46
CA VAL A 159 -23.91 -4.56 4.65
C VAL A 159 -23.24 -5.78 5.26
N THR A 160 -23.44 -5.98 6.55
CA THR A 160 -22.81 -7.06 7.33
C THR A 160 -23.75 -7.60 8.40
N THR A 161 -23.59 -8.86 8.79
CA THR A 161 -24.34 -9.49 9.90
C THR A 161 -23.59 -9.49 11.23
N GLY A 162 -22.34 -9.00 11.27
CA GLY A 162 -21.50 -8.98 12.46
C GLY A 162 -20.00 -8.85 12.13
N PRO A 163 -19.12 -8.83 13.14
CA PRO A 163 -17.68 -8.64 12.92
C PRO A 163 -17.08 -9.75 12.05
N HIS A 164 -16.63 -9.38 10.85
CA HIS A 164 -15.91 -10.24 9.91
C HIS A 164 -15.14 -9.37 8.90
N LEU A 165 -14.21 -9.99 8.18
CA LEU A 165 -13.58 -9.41 6.99
C LEU A 165 -14.16 -10.08 5.75
N HIS A 166 -14.74 -9.30 4.84
CA HIS A 166 -15.06 -9.80 3.50
C HIS A 166 -13.83 -9.59 2.61
N PHE A 167 -13.26 -10.70 2.13
CA PHE A 167 -12.05 -10.71 1.32
C PHE A 167 -12.33 -11.24 -0.08
N GLU A 168 -11.87 -10.53 -1.10
CA GLU A 168 -11.96 -10.99 -2.49
C GLU A 168 -10.61 -11.05 -3.18
N VAL A 169 -10.55 -11.93 -4.18
CA VAL A 169 -9.53 -11.95 -5.21
C VAL A 169 -10.24 -11.76 -6.54
N ARG A 170 -9.76 -10.82 -7.36
CA ARG A 170 -10.30 -10.51 -8.68
C ARG A 170 -9.22 -10.65 -9.74
N ILE A 171 -9.58 -11.24 -10.88
CA ILE A 171 -8.72 -11.34 -12.07
C ILE A 171 -9.48 -10.71 -13.23
N ASP A 172 -8.86 -9.73 -13.89
CA ASP A 172 -9.49 -8.92 -14.95
C ASP A 172 -10.85 -8.33 -14.51
N GLY A 173 -10.93 -7.89 -13.25
CA GLY A 173 -12.15 -7.35 -12.63
C GLY A 173 -13.21 -8.39 -12.22
N ASN A 174 -13.01 -9.68 -12.53
CA ASN A 174 -13.95 -10.74 -12.20
C ASN A 174 -13.59 -11.40 -10.85
N PRO A 175 -14.55 -11.52 -9.90
CA PRO A 175 -14.29 -12.17 -8.63
C PRO A 175 -14.10 -13.68 -8.80
N VAL A 176 -13.05 -14.22 -8.21
CA VAL A 176 -12.72 -15.65 -8.19
C VAL A 176 -12.68 -16.17 -6.76
N ASN A 177 -12.77 -17.49 -6.57
CA ASN A 177 -12.73 -18.08 -5.23
C ASN A 177 -11.39 -17.79 -4.52
N PRO A 178 -11.36 -16.96 -3.45
CA PRO A 178 -10.11 -16.54 -2.81
C PRO A 178 -9.34 -17.70 -2.17
N VAL A 179 -10.05 -18.75 -1.74
CA VAL A 179 -9.46 -19.91 -1.05
C VAL A 179 -8.48 -20.66 -1.95
N ASN A 180 -8.62 -20.56 -3.27
CA ASN A 180 -7.70 -21.19 -4.23
C ASN A 180 -6.33 -20.48 -4.31
N TYR A 181 -6.25 -19.22 -3.87
CA TYR A 181 -5.05 -18.41 -3.94
C TYR A 181 -4.38 -18.22 -2.57
N LEU A 182 -5.05 -18.68 -1.51
CA LEU A 182 -4.58 -18.57 -0.12
C LEU A 182 -3.91 -19.88 0.34
N PRO A 183 -2.94 -19.81 1.26
CA PRO A 183 -2.22 -20.99 1.73
C PRO A 183 -3.17 -21.89 2.52
N LYS A 184 -3.00 -23.22 2.39
CA LYS A 184 -3.80 -24.18 3.16
C LYS A 184 -3.69 -23.88 4.65
N LYS A 185 -4.83 -23.64 5.30
CA LYS A 185 -4.86 -23.40 6.75
C LYS A 185 -4.34 -24.65 7.46
N ARG A 186 -3.21 -24.54 8.15
CA ARG A 186 -2.69 -25.62 8.99
C ARG A 186 -3.63 -25.78 10.19
N ARG A 187 -4.10 -27.01 10.40
CA ARG A 187 -4.94 -27.39 11.55
C ARG A 187 -4.20 -27.20 12.85
#